data_AF-A0A3B0RS14-F1
#
_entry.id   AF-A0A3B0RS14-F1
#
_cell.length_a   1.000
_cell.length_b   1.000
_cell.length_c   1.000
_cell.angle_alpha   90.00
_cell.angle_beta   90.00
_cell.angle_gamma   90.00
#
_symmetry.space_group_name_H-M   'P 1'
#
loop_
_entity.id
_entity.type
_entity.pdbx_description
1 polymer ?
#
loop_
_entity_poly.entity_id
_entity_poly.type
_entity_poly.pdbx_seq_one_letter_code
_entity_poly.pdbx_strand_id
1 'polypeptide(L)' 'MMYGGYGYMGGGMIWMMLVAAVLLCVPFWRILPRVGIPSWAALFAIFPPFALILLWVVAFKDKIDGSGGNG' A
#
# COMPACT_ATOMS: atom_id res chain seq x y z
N MET A 1 10.30 -35.18 -16.22
CA MET A 1 9.26 -34.13 -16.07
C MET A 1 9.99 -32.82 -15.92
N MET A 2 10.14 -32.11 -17.03
CA MET A 2 10.99 -30.91 -17.10
C MET A 2 10.07 -29.71 -16.88
N TYR A 3 10.12 -29.08 -15.70
CA TYR A 3 9.49 -27.79 -15.43
C TYR A 3 10.25 -26.72 -16.25
N GLY A 4 10.00 -26.71 -17.55
CA GLY A 4 10.63 -25.82 -18.52
C GLY A 4 10.13 -24.39 -18.35
N GLY A 5 10.99 -23.52 -17.82
CA GLY A 5 11.62 -22.47 -18.64
C GLY A 5 10.76 -21.37 -19.29
N TYR A 6 9.45 -21.29 -19.08
CA TYR A 6 8.60 -20.25 -19.72
C TYR A 6 8.04 -19.18 -18.76
N GLY A 7 8.36 -19.27 -17.46
CA GLY A 7 7.84 -18.33 -16.45
C GLY A 7 8.57 -16.99 -16.38
N TYR A 8 9.86 -16.91 -16.73
CA TYR A 8 10.70 -15.77 -16.32
C TYR A 8 10.88 -14.67 -17.38
N MET A 9 10.39 -14.83 -18.61
CA MET A 9 10.67 -13.88 -19.70
C MET A 9 9.49 -12.99 -20.12
N GLY A 10 8.31 -13.12 -19.49
CA GLY A 10 7.18 -12.22 -19.77
C GLY A 10 5.93 -12.49 -18.92
N GLY A 11 5.53 -13.76 -18.75
CA GLY A 11 4.34 -14.11 -17.97
C GLY A 11 4.51 -14.00 -16.46
N GLY A 12 5.61 -14.50 -15.91
CA GLY A 12 5.89 -14.48 -14.47
C GLY A 12 6.31 -13.11 -13.94
N MET A 13 6.89 -12.24 -14.78
CA MET A 13 7.24 -10.87 -14.37
C MET A 13 5.99 -9.99 -14.22
N ILE A 14 5.01 -10.13 -15.12
CA ILE A 14 3.69 -9.49 -14.98
C ILE A 14 2.96 -10.04 -13.76
N TRP A 15 3.00 -11.36 -13.54
CA TRP A 15 2.43 -11.99 -12.35
C TRP A 15 3.09 -11.50 -11.06
N MET A 16 4.43 -11.38 -11.01
CA MET A 16 5.16 -10.81 -9.87
C MET A 16 4.80 -9.34 -9.64
N MET A 17 4.68 -8.52 -10.69
CA MET A 17 4.26 -7.12 -10.56
C MET A 17 2.85 -7.01 -9.98
N LEU A 18 1.91 -7.84 -10.45
CA LEU A 18 0.55 -7.87 -9.92
C LEU A 18 0.53 -8.29 -8.46
N VAL A 19 1.27 -9.34 -8.10
CA VAL A 19 1.39 -9.79 -6.71
C VAL A 19 2.00 -8.71 -5.85
N ALA A 20 3.11 -8.10 -6.26
CA ALA A 20 3.76 -7.02 -5.53
C ALA A 20 2.82 -5.82 -5.36
N ALA A 21 2.10 -5.42 -6.41
CA ALA A 21 1.13 -4.33 -6.34
C ALA A 21 0.01 -4.62 -5.35
N VAL A 22 -0.57 -5.83 -5.37
CA VAL A 22 -1.62 -6.23 -4.41
C VAL A 22 -1.06 -6.28 -2.99
N LEU A 23 0.14 -6.84 -2.80
CA LEU A 23 0.77 -7.00 -1.49
C LEU A 23 1.13 -5.64 -0.88
N LEU A 24 1.44 -4.64 -1.70
CA LEU A 24 1.61 -3.25 -1.28
C LEU A 24 0.27 -2.54 -1.03
N CYS A 25 -0.79 -2.84 -1.78
CA CYS A 25 -2.09 -2.17 -1.63
C CYS A 25 -2.90 -2.66 -0.42
N VAL A 26 -2.82 -3.96 -0.11
CA VAL A 26 -3.50 -4.61 1.03
C VAL A 26 -3.21 -3.97 2.39
N PRO A 27 -1.95 -3.67 2.79
CA PRO A 27 -1.68 -3.04 4.07
C PRO A 27 -2.31 -1.64 4.16
N PHE A 28 -2.36 -0.86 3.07
CA PHE A 28 -3.03 0.45 3.08
C PHE A 28 -4.54 0.32 3.32
N TRP A 29 -5.20 -0.66 2.70
CA TRP A 29 -6.62 -0.95 2.95
C TRP A 29 -6.90 -1.30 4.42
N ARG A 30 -5.90 -1.82 5.14
CA ARG A 30 -6.01 -2.21 6.54
C ARG A 30 -5.55 -1.12 7.52
N ILE A 31 -4.64 -0.25 7.12
CA ILE A 31 -4.07 0.83 7.94
C ILE A 31 -4.97 2.06 7.92
N LEU A 32 -5.45 2.49 6.75
CA LEU A 32 -6.27 3.70 6.61
C LEU A 32 -7.55 3.70 7.48
N PRO A 33 -8.32 2.60 7.58
CA PRO A 33 -9.51 2.58 8.41
C PRO A 33 -9.20 2.69 9.90
N ARG A 34 -8.03 2.20 10.34
CA ARG A 34 -7.60 2.27 11.75
C ARG A 34 -7.25 3.69 12.18
N VAL A 35 -6.83 4.52 11.24
CA VAL A 35 -6.52 5.93 11.50
C VAL A 35 -7.71 6.86 11.20
N GLY A 36 -8.91 6.31 10.98
CA GLY A 36 -10.11 7.10 10.69
C GLY A 36 -10.17 7.69 9.27
N ILE A 37 -9.29 7.25 8.36
CA ILE A 37 -9.30 7.64 6.95
C ILE A 37 -10.19 6.66 6.16
N PRO A 38 -11.09 7.12 5.28
CA PRO A 38 -12.00 6.26 4.54
C PRO A 38 -11.26 5.24 3.67
N SER A 39 -11.69 3.96 3.68
CA SER A 39 -11.08 2.86 2.93
C SER A 39 -10.99 3.11 1.42
N TRP A 40 -11.87 3.93 0.85
CA TRP A 40 -11.81 4.34 -0.57
C TRP A 40 -10.52 5.11 -0.87
N ALA A 41 -9.96 5.88 0.07
CA ALA A 41 -8.73 6.63 -0.14
C ALA A 41 -7.53 5.72 -0.45
N ALA A 42 -7.63 4.44 -0.08
CA ALA A 42 -6.64 3.43 -0.40
C ALA A 42 -6.53 3.13 -1.90
N LEU A 43 -7.54 3.50 -2.71
CA LEU A 43 -7.47 3.42 -4.18
C LEU A 43 -6.43 4.38 -4.76
N PHE A 44 -6.18 5.53 -4.10
CA PHE A 44 -5.13 6.45 -4.55
C PHE A 44 -3.74 5.83 -4.40
N ALA A 45 -3.55 4.85 -3.51
CA ALA A 45 -2.26 4.16 -3.32
C ALA A 45 -1.84 3.28 -4.52
N ILE A 46 -2.73 3.03 -5.50
CA ILE A 46 -2.36 2.41 -6.79
C ILE A 46 -1.29 3.22 -7.51
N PHE A 47 -1.31 4.54 -7.36
CA PHE A 47 -0.28 5.41 -7.91
C PHE A 47 0.84 5.58 -6.86
N PRO A 48 2.09 5.17 -7.16
CA PRO A 48 3.21 5.24 -6.23
C PRO A 48 3.38 6.59 -5.50
N PRO A 49 3.26 7.77 -6.16
CA PRO A 49 3.41 9.04 -5.46
C PRO A 49 2.30 9.31 -4.44
N PHE A 50 1.06 8.88 -4.71
CA PHE A 50 -0.05 9.05 -3.76
C PHE A 50 0.09 8.11 -2.56
N ALA A 51 0.62 6.91 -2.74
CA ALA A 51 0.93 6.00 -1.63
C ALA A 51 1.92 6.61 -0.64
N LEU A 52 2.96 7.31 -1.14
CA LEU A 52 3.91 8.05 -0.31
C LEU A 52 3.25 9.18 0.48
N ILE A 53 2.34 9.94 -0.15
CA ILE A 53 1.58 11.01 0.52
C ILE A 53 0.66 10.42 1.60
N LEU A 54 -0.07 9.34 1.31
CA LEU A 54 -0.93 8.66 2.29
C LEU A 54 -0.12 8.15 3.48
N LEU A 55 1.06 7.59 3.22
CA LEU A 55 1.97 7.15 4.28
C LEU A 55 2.47 8.32 5.11
N TRP A 56 2.79 9.46 4.48
CA TRP A 56 3.17 10.68 5.17
C TRP A 56 2.03 11.17 6.07
N VAL A 57 0.81 11.27 5.54
CA VAL A 57 -0.36 11.65 6.34
C VAL A 57 -0.51 10.71 7.54
N VAL A 58 -0.47 9.39 7.35
CA VAL A 58 -0.57 8.41 8.45
C VAL A 58 0.55 8.58 9.48
N ALA A 59 1.80 8.75 9.04
CA ALA A 59 2.96 8.85 9.92
C ALA A 59 3.01 10.15 10.75
N PHE A 60 2.45 11.24 10.21
CA PHE A 60 2.43 12.54 10.87
C PHE A 60 1.08 12.87 11.54
N LYS A 61 0.03 12.08 11.28
CA LYS A 61 -1.28 12.25 11.90
C LYS A 61 -1.22 12.29 13.42
N ASP A 62 -0.44 11.41 14.05
CA ASP A 62 -0.28 11.42 15.52
C ASP A 62 0.41 12.69 16.04
N LYS A 63 1.25 13.34 15.23
CA LYS A 63 1.89 14.63 15.59
C LYS A 63 0.94 15.82 15.39
N ILE A 64 0.00 15.70 14.46
CA ILE A 64 -1.05 16.69 14.20
C ILE A 64 -2.13 16.59 15.29
N ASP A 65 -2.56 15.38 15.62
CA ASP A 65 -3.58 15.11 16.63
C ASP A 65 -3.00 15.24 18.08
N GLY A 66 -1.69 14.99 18.26
CA GLY A 66 -0.99 14.96 19.55
C GLY A 66 -0.52 16.31 20.12
N SER A 67 -0.73 17.43 19.43
CA SER A 67 -0.46 18.78 19.99
C SER A 67 -1.52 19.22 21.03
N GLY A 68 -2.50 18.37 21.37
CA GLY A 68 -3.62 18.71 22.26
C GLY A 68 -3.89 17.76 23.44
N GLY A 69 -2.98 16.83 23.77
CA GLY A 69 -3.24 15.82 24.82
C GLY A 69 -2.12 15.71 25.84
N ASN A 70 -2.32 16.35 27.00
CA ASN A 70 -1.60 16.00 28.24
C ASN A 70 -1.91 14.55 28.61
N GLY A 71 -0.87 13.75 28.82
CA GLY A 71 -0.93 12.38 29.34
C GLY A 71 0.46 11.90 29.70
#